data_AF-A0A832G9E5-F1
#
_entry.id   AF-A0A832G9E5-F1
#
_cell.length_a   1.000
_cell.length_b   1.000
_cell.length_c   1.000
_cell.angle_alpha   90.00
_cell.angle_beta   90.00
_cell.angle_gamma   90.00
#
_symmetry.space_group_name_H-M   'P 1'
#
loop_
_entity.id
_entity.type
_entity.pdbx_description
1 polymer ?
#
loop_
_entity_poly.entity_id
_entity_poly.type
_entity_poly.pdbx_seq_one_letter_code
_entity_poly.pdbx_strand_id
1 'polypeptide(L)'
;AIMAFSISILIIWLITNFGNSIVIGCVSEILEGRRLEVIKSLKLTFHLSGRLLVVSLVVGALVVLGFILLIFPGLIMAIIFGLSTPVVVIERLGALDSLRRSKEISDNMWWKIFLLLAALFAMFVLSYLVAEALSIILYRYYRQILVRHVIRILLITLVEPLYPISITHLYYGLRWQRVARPLPSVYEERYLPIQEAKFCYYCGQLLPYDALYCPNCGRRL
;
A
#
# COMPACT_ATOMS: atom_id res chain seq x y z
N ALA A 1 14.73 33.59 -10.36
CA ALA A 1 15.34 32.25 -10.17
C ALA A 1 14.51 31.36 -9.25
N ILE A 2 14.24 31.76 -8.00
CA ILE A 2 13.53 30.94 -6.99
C ILE A 2 12.12 30.53 -7.45
N MET A 3 11.33 31.47 -7.98
CA MET A 3 9.97 31.18 -8.45
C MET A 3 9.94 30.16 -9.60
N ALA A 4 10.82 30.31 -10.59
CA ALA A 4 10.93 29.35 -11.69
C ALA A 4 11.34 27.95 -11.21
N PHE A 5 12.30 27.88 -10.27
CA PHE A 5 12.74 26.62 -9.69
C PHE A 5 11.62 25.92 -8.90
N SER A 6 10.85 26.67 -8.11
CA SER A 6 9.69 26.14 -7.37
C SER A 6 8.61 25.60 -8.32
N ILE A 7 8.30 26.33 -9.40
CA ILE A 7 7.34 25.87 -10.42
C ILE A 7 7.83 24.59 -11.09
N SER A 8 9.11 24.50 -11.46
CA SER A 8 9.68 23.28 -12.06
C SER A 8 9.57 22.08 -11.14
N ILE A 9 9.89 22.23 -9.84
CA ILE A 9 9.74 21.14 -8.86
C ILE A 9 8.29 20.69 -8.76
N LEU A 10 7.36 21.63 -8.68
CA LEU A 10 5.94 21.34 -8.57
C LEU A 10 5.43 20.58 -9.80
N ILE A 11 5.84 20.99 -11.00
CA ILE A 11 5.49 20.30 -12.25
C ILE A 11 6.05 18.88 -12.27
N ILE A 12 7.33 18.68 -11.91
CA ILE A 12 7.95 17.34 -11.86
C ILE A 12 7.24 16.46 -10.84
N TRP A 13 6.95 16.99 -9.66
CA TRP A 13 6.22 16.27 -8.61
C TRP A 13 4.82 15.87 -9.05
N LEU A 14 4.09 16.73 -9.77
CA LEU A 14 2.80 16.39 -10.36
C LEU A 14 2.96 15.25 -11.38
N ILE A 15 3.85 15.41 -12.37
CA ILE A 15 4.04 14.41 -13.44
C ILE A 15 4.39 13.05 -12.87
N THR A 16 5.32 12.98 -11.92
CA THR A 16 5.75 11.72 -11.29
C THR A 16 4.63 11.03 -10.50
N ASN A 17 3.83 11.78 -9.72
CA ASN A 17 2.70 11.20 -8.98
C ASN A 17 1.63 10.62 -9.91
N PHE A 18 1.28 11.36 -10.96
CA PHE A 18 0.31 10.90 -11.96
C PHE A 18 0.85 9.69 -12.73
N GLY A 19 2.10 9.75 -13.18
CA GLY A 19 2.77 8.64 -13.88
C GLY A 19 2.79 7.37 -13.04
N ASN A 20 3.23 7.46 -11.79
CA ASN A 20 3.23 6.34 -10.85
C ASN A 20 1.83 5.76 -10.64
N SER A 21 0.82 6.61 -10.46
CA SER A 21 -0.58 6.16 -10.29
C SER A 21 -1.10 5.39 -11.51
N ILE A 22 -0.81 5.85 -12.73
CA ILE A 22 -1.22 5.17 -13.96
C ILE A 22 -0.56 3.79 -14.04
N VAL A 23 0.75 3.72 -13.79
CA VAL A 23 1.48 2.44 -13.83
C VAL A 23 0.94 1.47 -12.78
N ILE A 24 0.69 1.93 -11.55
CA ILE A 24 0.07 1.12 -10.49
C ILE A 24 -1.30 0.60 -10.93
N GLY A 25 -2.14 1.44 -11.55
CA GLY A 25 -3.45 1.04 -12.07
C GLY A 25 -3.36 -0.04 -13.15
N CYS A 26 -2.48 0.15 -14.14
CA CYS A 26 -2.23 -0.84 -15.19
C CYS A 26 -1.70 -2.16 -14.62
N VAL A 27 -0.72 -2.12 -13.71
CA VAL A 27 -0.16 -3.32 -13.07
C VAL A 27 -1.22 -4.04 -12.24
N SER A 28 -2.10 -3.31 -11.55
CA SER A 28 -3.23 -3.89 -10.84
C SER A 28 -4.16 -4.64 -11.78
N GLU A 29 -4.52 -4.07 -12.94
CA GLU A 29 -5.36 -4.74 -13.93
C GLU A 29 -4.73 -6.05 -14.44
N ILE A 30 -3.42 -6.05 -14.71
CA ILE A 30 -2.67 -7.26 -15.11
C ILE A 30 -2.72 -8.32 -14.00
N LEU A 31 -2.43 -7.92 -12.76
CA LEU A 31 -2.39 -8.84 -11.61
C LEU A 31 -3.75 -9.44 -11.27
N GLU A 32 -4.83 -8.73 -11.55
CA GLU A 32 -6.21 -9.20 -11.37
C GLU A 32 -6.73 -10.00 -12.58
N GLY A 33 -5.92 -10.20 -13.62
CA GLY A 33 -6.31 -10.92 -14.83
C GLY A 33 -7.35 -10.18 -15.69
N ARG A 34 -7.49 -8.86 -15.51
CA ARG A 34 -8.41 -8.02 -16.27
C ARG A 34 -7.78 -7.61 -17.61
N ARG A 35 -8.61 -7.28 -18.60
CA ARG A 35 -8.11 -6.71 -19.87
C ARG A 35 -7.45 -5.36 -19.60
N LEU A 36 -6.27 -5.16 -20.18
CA LEU A 36 -5.52 -3.91 -20.12
C LEU A 36 -6.31 -2.78 -20.81
N GLU A 37 -6.92 -1.90 -20.03
CA GLU A 37 -7.63 -0.72 -20.52
C GLU A 37 -6.96 0.54 -19.99
N VAL A 38 -5.91 1.00 -20.68
CA VAL A 38 -5.14 2.20 -20.32
C VAL A 38 -6.06 3.42 -20.14
N ILE A 39 -7.08 3.56 -20.98
CA ILE A 39 -8.06 4.66 -20.90
C ILE A 39 -8.85 4.62 -19.59
N LYS A 40 -9.18 3.42 -19.09
CA LYS A 40 -9.92 3.23 -17.84
C LYS A 40 -9.04 3.57 -16.64
N SER A 41 -7.79 3.10 -16.63
CA SER A 41 -6.79 3.45 -15.62
C SER A 41 -6.47 4.95 -15.61
N LEU A 42 -6.46 5.60 -16.78
CA LEU A 42 -6.29 7.05 -16.90
C LEU A 42 -7.49 7.82 -16.32
N LYS A 43 -8.73 7.45 -16.68
CA LYS A 43 -9.95 8.06 -16.12
C LYS A 43 -10.03 7.87 -14.60
N LEU A 44 -9.65 6.69 -14.13
CA LEU A 44 -9.60 6.39 -12.70
C LEU A 44 -8.59 7.30 -11.98
N THR A 45 -7.38 7.44 -12.52
CA THR A 45 -6.34 8.33 -11.98
C THR A 45 -6.82 9.78 -11.96
N PHE A 46 -7.50 10.23 -13.01
CA PHE A 46 -8.04 11.59 -13.08
C PHE A 46 -9.09 11.85 -11.99
N HIS A 47 -9.97 10.88 -11.73
CA HIS A 47 -10.96 10.97 -10.67
C HIS A 47 -10.36 10.90 -9.25
N LEU A 48 -9.24 10.20 -9.09
CA LEU A 48 -8.53 10.06 -7.81
C LEU A 48 -7.46 11.17 -7.60
N SER A 49 -7.19 11.99 -8.60
CA SER A 49 -6.11 12.97 -8.61
C SER A 49 -6.05 13.84 -7.37
N GLY A 50 -7.19 14.40 -6.93
CA GLY A 50 -7.26 15.21 -5.72
C GLY A 50 -6.86 14.44 -4.46
N ARG A 51 -7.27 13.18 -4.32
CA ARG A 51 -6.91 12.33 -3.17
C ARG A 51 -5.44 11.95 -3.21
N LEU A 52 -4.93 11.60 -4.39
CA LEU A 52 -3.52 11.26 -4.61
C LEU A 52 -2.60 12.43 -4.24
N LEU A 53 -2.95 13.65 -4.65
CA LEU A 53 -2.19 14.86 -4.33
C LEU A 53 -2.16 15.15 -2.83
N VAL A 54 -3.30 15.00 -2.15
CA VAL A 54 -3.34 15.18 -0.70
C VAL A 54 -2.48 14.12 -0.01
N VAL A 55 -2.59 12.85 -0.41
CA VAL A 55 -1.79 11.77 0.18
C VAL A 55 -0.31 11.98 -0.07
N SER A 56 0.10 12.26 -1.31
CA SER A 56 1.52 12.45 -1.64
C SER A 56 2.11 13.68 -0.94
N LEU A 57 1.32 14.74 -0.74
CA LEU A 57 1.74 15.91 0.02
C LEU A 57 1.90 15.59 1.50
N VAL A 58 0.93 14.88 2.11
CA VAL A 58 0.97 14.50 3.52
C VAL A 58 2.11 13.52 3.80
N VAL A 59 2.26 12.47 2.98
CA VAL A 59 3.37 11.52 3.10
C VAL A 59 4.71 12.23 2.89
N GLY A 60 4.81 13.07 1.86
CA GLY A 60 6.02 13.85 1.60
C GLY A 60 6.40 14.74 2.78
N ALA A 61 5.44 15.46 3.36
CA ALA A 61 5.66 16.30 4.53
C ALA A 61 6.09 15.48 5.76
N LEU A 62 5.43 14.34 6.03
CA LEU A 62 5.78 13.45 7.15
C LEU A 62 7.19 12.87 7.01
N VAL A 63 7.58 12.47 5.79
CA VAL A 63 8.91 11.92 5.51
C VAL A 63 9.98 13.00 5.64
N VAL A 64 9.77 14.18 5.05
CA VAL A 64 10.70 15.32 5.15
C VAL A 64 10.86 15.75 6.61
N LEU A 65 9.74 15.90 7.33
CA LEU A 65 9.77 16.27 8.75
C LEU A 65 10.47 15.20 9.58
N GLY A 66 10.25 13.91 9.28
CA GLY A 66 11.01 12.81 9.85
C GLY A 66 12.51 12.97 9.65
N PHE A 67 12.96 13.21 8.42
CA PHE A 67 14.38 13.41 8.11
C PHE A 67 14.98 14.69 8.73
N ILE A 68 14.20 15.76 8.89
CA ILE A 68 14.63 16.97 9.59
C ILE A 68 14.91 16.67 11.07
N LEU A 69 14.07 15.85 11.72
CA LEU A 69 14.32 15.45 13.10
C LEU A 69 15.51 14.50 13.21
N LEU A 70 15.54 13.39 12.45
CA LEU A 70 16.65 12.43 12.37
C LEU A 70 16.49 11.48 11.15
N ILE A 71 17.57 10.83 10.72
CA ILE A 71 17.54 9.86 9.61
C ILE A 71 16.62 8.66 9.92
N PHE A 72 16.68 8.13 11.14
CA PHE A 72 15.88 6.98 11.57
C PHE A 72 14.35 7.20 11.50
N PRO A 73 13.76 8.26 12.10
CA PRO A 73 12.32 8.51 11.99
C PRO A 73 11.87 8.80 10.56
N GLY A 74 12.69 9.47 9.73
CA GLY A 74 12.41 9.65 8.30
C GLY A 74 12.26 8.31 7.57
N LEU A 75 13.16 7.37 7.83
CA LEU A 75 13.12 6.03 7.24
C LEU A 75 11.90 5.22 7.70
N ILE A 76 11.55 5.28 8.99
CA ILE A 76 10.36 4.61 9.53
C ILE A 76 9.09 5.14 8.84
N MET A 77 8.95 6.45 8.70
CA MET A 77 7.80 7.05 8.00
C MET A 77 7.74 6.63 6.53
N ALA A 78 8.88 6.55 5.84
CA ALA A 78 8.94 6.10 4.46
C ALA A 78 8.51 4.62 4.32
N ILE A 79 8.83 3.77 5.28
CA ILE A 79 8.41 2.36 5.30
C ILE A 79 6.91 2.25 5.56
N ILE A 80 6.42 2.94 6.61
CA ILE A 80 5.01 2.87 7.03
C ILE A 80 4.07 3.38 5.92
N PHE A 81 4.44 4.50 5.29
CA PHE A 81 3.61 5.17 4.29
C PHE A 81 4.01 4.86 2.84
N GLY A 82 5.00 4.00 2.62
CA GLY A 82 5.47 3.65 1.27
C GLY A 82 4.43 2.93 0.40
N LEU A 83 3.40 2.33 1.01
CA LEU A 83 2.30 1.66 0.32
C LEU A 83 1.05 2.54 0.19
N SER A 84 1.10 3.81 0.58
CA SER A 84 -0.08 4.69 0.54
C SER A 84 -0.59 4.90 -0.88
N THR A 85 0.30 5.10 -1.85
CA THR A 85 -0.06 5.27 -3.27
C THR A 85 -0.81 4.07 -3.84
N PRO A 86 -0.29 2.82 -3.75
CA PRO A 86 -1.04 1.66 -4.23
C PRO A 86 -2.35 1.44 -3.48
N VAL A 87 -2.43 1.76 -2.17
CA VAL A 87 -3.70 1.69 -1.42
C VAL A 87 -4.75 2.65 -1.99
N VAL A 88 -4.39 3.90 -2.29
CA VAL A 88 -5.33 4.87 -2.88
C VAL A 88 -5.82 4.41 -4.24
N VAL A 89 -4.93 3.89 -5.10
CA VAL A 89 -5.29 3.49 -6.46
C VAL A 89 -6.14 2.22 -6.47
N ILE A 90 -5.75 1.22 -5.66
CA ILE A 90 -6.36 -0.11 -5.67
C ILE A 90 -7.62 -0.17 -4.79
N GLU A 91 -7.54 0.34 -3.56
CA GLU A 91 -8.68 0.31 -2.61
C GLU A 91 -9.58 1.55 -2.72
N ARG A 92 -9.20 2.58 -3.49
CA ARG A 92 -10.00 3.80 -3.76
C ARG A 92 -10.41 4.56 -2.49
N LEU A 93 -9.63 4.42 -1.42
CA LEU A 93 -9.90 5.02 -0.12
C LEU A 93 -9.67 6.54 -0.11
N GLY A 94 -10.19 7.19 0.92
CA GLY A 94 -9.88 8.59 1.24
C GLY A 94 -8.41 8.76 1.65
N ALA A 95 -7.94 10.02 1.72
CA ALA A 95 -6.54 10.30 2.00
C ALA A 95 -6.09 9.74 3.37
N LEU A 96 -6.83 10.06 4.43
CA LEU A 96 -6.50 9.59 5.78
C LEU A 96 -6.69 8.07 5.94
N ASP A 97 -7.77 7.52 5.37
CA ASP A 97 -8.04 6.08 5.41
C ASP A 97 -6.94 5.29 4.70
N SER A 98 -6.42 5.81 3.59
CA SER A 98 -5.31 5.18 2.85
C SER A 98 -4.01 5.15 3.66
N LEU A 99 -3.73 6.19 4.45
CA LEU A 99 -2.55 6.26 5.33
C LEU A 99 -2.67 5.26 6.48
N ARG A 100 -3.84 5.22 7.14
CA ARG A 100 -4.12 4.26 8.20
C ARG A 100 -3.99 2.84 7.68
N ARG A 101 -4.56 2.57 6.51
CA ARG A 101 -4.48 1.28 5.85
C ARG A 101 -3.05 0.90 5.46
N SER A 102 -2.25 1.83 4.94
CA SER A 102 -0.82 1.59 4.66
C SER A 102 -0.07 1.18 5.93
N LYS A 103 -0.30 1.90 7.04
CA LYS A 103 0.29 1.59 8.33
C LYS A 103 -0.09 0.19 8.80
N GLU A 104 -1.39 -0.12 8.77
CA GLU A 104 -1.88 -1.45 9.11
C GLU A 104 -1.15 -2.51 8.29
N ILE A 105 -0.99 -2.31 6.96
CA ILE A 105 -0.29 -3.21 6.04
C ILE A 105 1.18 -3.40 6.42
N SER A 106 1.84 -2.31 6.81
CA SER A 106 3.28 -2.27 7.11
C SER A 106 3.68 -2.92 8.44
N ASP A 107 2.86 -2.85 9.49
CA ASP A 107 3.24 -3.23 10.87
C ASP A 107 3.75 -4.67 10.98
N ASN A 108 3.15 -5.59 10.24
CA ASN A 108 3.49 -7.02 10.34
C ASN A 108 4.69 -7.42 9.45
N MET A 109 5.12 -6.55 8.52
CA MET A 109 6.01 -6.91 7.42
C MET A 109 6.97 -5.80 6.96
N TRP A 110 7.25 -4.86 7.87
CA TRP A 110 8.11 -3.69 7.64
C TRP A 110 9.48 -4.05 7.02
N TRP A 111 10.09 -5.18 7.40
CA TRP A 111 11.34 -5.65 6.82
C TRP A 111 11.29 -5.89 5.30
N LYS A 112 10.18 -6.43 4.77
CA LYS A 112 10.06 -6.67 3.31
C LYS A 112 9.93 -5.35 2.55
N ILE A 113 9.20 -4.39 3.12
CA ILE A 113 9.06 -3.05 2.57
C ILE A 113 10.41 -2.33 2.61
N PHE A 114 11.12 -2.41 3.73
CA PHE A 114 12.46 -1.83 3.89
C PHE A 114 13.46 -2.41 2.88
N LEU A 115 13.55 -3.74 2.75
CA LEU A 115 14.46 -4.39 1.80
C LEU A 115 14.13 -3.99 0.35
N LEU A 116 12.85 -3.91 -0.01
CA LEU A 116 12.44 -3.46 -1.34
C LEU A 116 12.84 -2.00 -1.59
N LEU A 117 12.50 -1.09 -0.66
CA LEU A 117 12.85 0.32 -0.78
C LEU A 117 14.37 0.52 -0.83
N ALA A 118 15.13 -0.21 -0.01
CA ALA A 118 16.59 -0.17 0.01
C ALA A 118 17.18 -0.69 -1.30
N ALA A 119 16.66 -1.78 -1.85
CA ALA A 119 17.09 -2.32 -3.14
C ALA A 119 16.79 -1.36 -4.30
N LEU A 120 15.59 -0.78 -4.33
CA LEU A 120 15.21 0.23 -5.32
C LEU A 120 16.10 1.47 -5.19
N PHE A 121 16.33 1.96 -3.97
CA PHE A 121 17.22 3.09 -3.72
C PHE A 121 18.64 2.82 -4.20
N ALA A 122 19.21 1.66 -3.89
CA ALA A 122 20.52 1.25 -4.37
C ALA A 122 20.57 1.18 -5.91
N MET A 123 19.52 0.66 -6.55
CA MET A 123 19.41 0.62 -8.00
C MET A 123 19.34 2.01 -8.63
N PHE A 124 18.58 2.94 -8.05
CA PHE A 124 18.51 4.33 -8.50
C PHE A 124 19.83 5.07 -8.31
N VAL A 125 20.53 4.85 -7.19
CA VAL A 125 21.85 5.45 -6.96
C VAL A 125 22.85 4.91 -7.98
N LEU A 126 22.88 3.59 -8.22
CA LEU A 126 23.78 2.99 -9.19
C LEU A 126 23.50 3.49 -10.61
N SER A 127 22.23 3.53 -11.03
CA SER A 127 21.86 4.03 -12.35
C SER A 127 22.20 5.51 -12.52
N TYR A 128 22.02 6.32 -11.48
CA TYR A 128 22.40 7.72 -11.45
C TYR A 128 23.92 7.91 -11.61
N LEU A 129 24.72 7.14 -10.85
CA LEU A 129 26.18 7.19 -10.92
C LEU A 129 26.70 6.77 -12.30
N VAL A 130 26.14 5.69 -12.87
CA VAL A 130 26.47 5.24 -14.23
C VAL A 130 26.09 6.31 -15.26
N ALA A 131 24.91 6.90 -15.14
CA ALA A 131 24.45 7.95 -16.03
C ALA A 131 25.36 9.19 -15.97
N GLU A 132 25.74 9.65 -14.77
CA GLU A 132 26.66 10.77 -14.62
C GLU A 132 28.04 10.44 -15.20
N ALA A 133 28.60 9.26 -14.92
CA ALA A 133 29.90 8.84 -15.43
C ALA A 133 29.92 8.81 -16.97
N LEU A 134 28.94 8.16 -17.61
CA LEU A 134 28.81 8.12 -19.07
C LEU A 134 28.62 9.53 -19.65
N SER A 135 27.82 10.36 -18.99
CA SER A 135 27.55 11.73 -19.44
C SER A 135 28.81 12.59 -19.46
N ILE A 136 29.71 12.44 -18.47
CA ILE A 136 30.98 13.17 -18.39
C ILE A 136 31.95 12.74 -19.50
N ILE A 137 32.05 11.42 -19.75
CA ILE A 137 32.91 10.85 -20.80
C ILE A 137 32.47 11.35 -22.18
N LEU A 138 31.17 11.30 -22.47
CA LEU A 138 30.62 11.71 -23.76
C LEU A 138 30.65 13.23 -23.93
N TYR A 139 30.43 14.01 -22.87
CA TYR A 139 30.60 15.46 -22.91
C TYR A 139 32.03 15.87 -23.29
N ARG A 140 33.05 15.17 -22.78
CA ARG A 140 34.45 15.41 -23.14
C ARG A 140 34.73 15.17 -24.63
N TYR A 141 33.99 14.26 -25.26
CA TYR A 141 34.16 13.90 -26.67
C TYR A 141 33.36 14.81 -27.61
N TYR A 142 32.07 15.01 -27.35
CA TYR A 142 31.16 15.76 -28.23
C TYR A 142 31.08 17.27 -27.91
N ARG A 143 31.57 17.71 -26.74
CA ARG A 143 31.60 19.10 -26.26
C ARG A 143 30.26 19.86 -26.31
N GLN A 144 29.13 19.14 -26.35
CA GLN A 144 27.78 19.70 -26.34
C GLN A 144 27.07 19.43 -25.01
N ILE A 145 26.60 20.51 -24.35
CA ILE A 145 25.86 20.44 -23.08
C ILE A 145 24.54 19.65 -23.23
N LEU A 146 23.92 19.72 -24.42
CA LEU A 146 22.63 19.07 -24.72
C LEU A 146 22.75 17.54 -24.70
N VAL A 147 23.81 16.98 -25.26
CA VAL A 147 24.04 15.52 -25.31
C VAL A 147 24.12 14.94 -23.89
N ARG A 148 24.78 15.66 -22.96
CA ARG A 148 24.88 15.25 -21.55
C ARG A 148 23.49 15.13 -20.90
N HIS A 149 22.64 16.14 -21.06
CA HIS A 149 21.32 16.17 -20.45
C HIS A 149 20.38 15.11 -21.05
N VAL A 150 20.39 14.94 -22.37
CA VAL A 150 19.54 13.94 -23.06
C VAL A 150 19.88 12.53 -22.60
N ILE A 151 21.16 12.17 -22.53
CA ILE A 151 21.61 10.84 -22.11
C ILE A 151 21.21 10.56 -20.65
N ARG A 152 21.40 11.54 -19.77
CA ARG A 152 21.02 11.39 -18.36
C ARG A 152 19.51 11.18 -18.21
N ILE A 153 18.68 11.95 -18.91
CA ILE A 153 17.22 11.80 -18.87
C ILE A 153 16.83 10.40 -19.36
N LEU A 154 17.37 9.98 -20.51
CA LEU A 154 17.05 8.70 -21.13
C LEU A 154 17.37 7.50 -20.21
N LEU A 155 18.52 7.54 -19.52
CA LEU A 155 18.90 6.49 -18.58
C LEU A 155 18.01 6.46 -17.32
N ILE A 156 17.63 7.62 -16.78
CA ILE A 156 16.78 7.70 -15.58
C ILE A 156 15.34 7.25 -15.89
N THR A 157 14.79 7.67 -17.04
CA THR A 157 13.43 7.29 -17.48
C THR A 157 13.27 5.77 -17.59
N LEU A 158 14.34 5.04 -17.93
CA LEU A 158 14.29 3.58 -18.05
C LEU A 158 14.13 2.87 -16.70
N VAL A 159 14.65 3.47 -15.62
CA VAL A 159 14.65 2.88 -14.27
C VAL A 159 13.41 3.30 -13.48
N GLU A 160 12.86 4.48 -13.77
CA GLU A 160 11.68 5.03 -13.09
C GLU A 160 10.47 4.06 -12.98
N PRO A 161 10.03 3.34 -14.05
CA PRO A 161 8.84 2.49 -13.95
C PRO A 161 9.03 1.28 -13.02
N LEU A 162 10.26 0.94 -12.64
CA LEU A 162 10.52 -0.17 -11.72
C LEU A 162 9.93 0.09 -10.33
N TYR A 163 9.94 1.35 -9.88
CA TYR A 163 9.37 1.71 -8.58
C TYR A 163 7.88 1.37 -8.45
N PRO A 164 6.97 1.91 -9.30
CA PRO A 164 5.53 1.61 -9.21
C PRO A 164 5.20 0.13 -9.49
N ILE A 165 5.97 -0.55 -10.33
CA ILE A 165 5.76 -1.99 -10.60
C ILE A 165 6.09 -2.81 -9.34
N SER A 166 7.28 -2.62 -8.79
CA SER A 166 7.75 -3.38 -7.63
C SER A 166 6.88 -3.14 -6.40
N ILE A 167 6.48 -1.90 -6.14
CA ILE A 167 5.65 -1.58 -4.98
C ILE A 167 4.24 -2.19 -5.11
N THR A 168 3.69 -2.26 -6.32
CA THR A 168 2.38 -2.87 -6.58
C THR A 168 2.43 -4.38 -6.40
N HIS A 169 3.47 -5.04 -6.92
CA HIS A 169 3.68 -6.47 -6.67
C HIS A 169 3.84 -6.79 -5.19
N LEU A 170 4.63 -6.00 -4.47
CA LEU A 170 4.78 -6.16 -3.03
C LEU A 170 3.44 -5.96 -2.33
N TYR A 171 2.68 -4.92 -2.69
CA TYR A 171 1.35 -4.67 -2.13
C TYR A 171 0.42 -5.89 -2.29
N TYR A 172 0.32 -6.47 -3.48
CA TYR A 172 -0.49 -7.68 -3.71
C TYR A 172 0.04 -8.89 -2.92
N GLY A 173 1.37 -9.06 -2.84
CA GLY A 173 1.99 -10.13 -2.05
C GLY A 173 1.69 -10.00 -0.55
N LEU A 174 1.76 -8.78 0.00
CA LEU A 174 1.43 -8.50 1.40
C LEU A 174 -0.08 -8.66 1.66
N ARG A 175 -0.92 -8.20 0.73
CA ARG A 175 -2.38 -8.35 0.80
C ARG A 175 -2.78 -9.81 0.80
N TRP A 176 -2.23 -10.63 -0.10
CA TRP A 176 -2.51 -12.07 -0.13
C TRP A 176 -2.03 -12.79 1.12
N GLN A 177 -0.86 -12.47 1.66
CA GLN A 177 -0.39 -13.06 2.91
C GLN A 177 -1.30 -12.71 4.10
N ARG A 178 -1.91 -11.53 4.08
CA ARG A 178 -2.84 -11.09 5.11
C ARG A 178 -4.24 -11.70 4.96
N VAL A 179 -4.67 -12.00 3.74
CA VAL A 179 -5.92 -12.77 3.50
C VAL A 179 -5.70 -14.25 3.82
N ALA A 180 -4.54 -14.80 3.47
CA ALA A 180 -4.17 -16.20 3.66
C ALA A 180 -3.75 -16.54 5.10
N ARG A 181 -3.29 -15.56 5.87
CA ARG A 181 -3.28 -15.62 7.32
C ARG A 181 -4.68 -15.16 7.73
N PRO A 182 -5.71 -16.05 7.81
CA PRO A 182 -6.99 -15.62 8.32
C PRO A 182 -6.69 -14.95 9.66
N LEU A 183 -7.32 -13.81 9.91
CA LEU A 183 -7.55 -13.40 11.30
C LEU A 183 -7.96 -14.68 12.03
N PRO A 184 -7.44 -14.99 13.24
CA PRO A 184 -8.15 -15.98 14.06
C PRO A 184 -9.58 -15.52 13.97
N SER A 185 -10.43 -16.35 13.35
CA SER A 185 -11.81 -15.99 13.09
C SER A 185 -12.25 -15.38 14.40
N VAL A 186 -12.78 -14.14 14.38
CA VAL A 186 -13.80 -13.85 15.37
C VAL A 186 -14.74 -14.99 15.11
N TYR A 187 -14.66 -16.01 15.95
CA TYR A 187 -15.56 -17.12 15.91
C TYR A 187 -16.84 -16.33 16.10
N GLU A 188 -17.59 -16.17 15.02
CA GLU A 188 -19.01 -15.92 15.12
C GLU A 188 -19.44 -17.20 15.81
N GLU A 189 -19.30 -17.19 17.14
CA GLU A 189 -19.80 -18.18 18.05
C GLU A 189 -21.26 -18.08 17.73
N ARG A 190 -21.69 -18.96 16.83
CA ARG A 190 -23.09 -19.19 16.56
C ARG A 190 -23.58 -19.52 17.96
N TYR A 191 -24.18 -18.53 18.62
CA TYR A 191 -24.89 -18.70 19.88
C TYR A 191 -25.94 -19.74 19.54
N LEU A 192 -25.56 -21.01 19.66
CA LEU A 192 -26.50 -22.08 19.93
C LEU A 192 -27.16 -21.58 21.20
N PRO A 193 -28.46 -21.26 21.18
CA PRO A 193 -29.14 -20.87 22.40
C PRO A 193 -28.84 -21.98 23.40
N ILE A 194 -28.17 -21.62 24.50
CA ILE A 194 -27.95 -22.53 25.61
C ILE A 194 -29.36 -22.89 26.06
N GLN A 195 -29.86 -24.06 25.65
CA GLN A 195 -31.12 -24.56 26.16
C GLN A 195 -30.84 -24.87 27.64
N GLU A 196 -31.22 -23.94 28.51
CA GLU A 196 -31.13 -24.09 29.95
C GLU A 196 -31.90 -25.34 30.36
N ALA A 197 -31.19 -26.45 30.58
CA ALA A 197 -31.82 -27.68 31.02
C ALA A 197 -31.93 -27.68 32.55
N LYS A 198 -33.09 -28.04 33.09
CA LYS A 198 -33.30 -28.23 34.53
C LYS A 198 -33.40 -29.72 34.87
N PHE A 199 -32.99 -30.08 36.07
CA PHE A 199 -33.07 -31.45 36.56
C PHE A 199 -34.36 -31.65 37.37
N CYS A 200 -34.98 -32.82 37.25
CA CYS A 200 -36.04 -33.23 38.17
C CYS A 200 -35.45 -33.63 39.53
N TYR A 201 -35.85 -32.96 40.62
CA TYR A 201 -35.37 -33.27 41.98
C TYR A 201 -35.74 -34.67 42.51
N TYR A 202 -36.69 -35.36 41.87
CA TYR A 202 -37.19 -36.66 42.34
C TYR A 202 -36.53 -37.85 41.61
N CYS A 203 -36.40 -37.79 40.29
CA CYS A 203 -35.85 -38.88 39.49
C CYS A 203 -34.52 -38.55 38.81
N GLY A 204 -34.03 -37.31 38.92
CA GLY A 204 -32.76 -36.87 38.35
C GLY A 204 -32.76 -36.67 36.83
N GLN A 205 -33.90 -36.79 36.16
CA GLN A 205 -33.96 -36.66 34.70
C GLN A 205 -33.71 -35.22 34.24
N LEU A 206 -32.90 -35.07 33.20
CA LEU A 206 -32.63 -33.79 32.53
C LEU A 206 -33.81 -33.41 31.63
N LEU A 207 -34.32 -32.19 31.79
CA LEU A 207 -35.53 -31.69 31.13
C LEU A 207 -35.28 -30.31 30.51
N PRO A 208 -35.92 -29.99 29.39
CA PRO A 208 -35.91 -28.62 28.86
C PRO A 208 -36.57 -27.66 29.87
N TYR A 209 -36.15 -26.39 29.88
CA TYR A 209 -36.62 -25.36 30.83
C TYR A 209 -38.15 -25.26 30.90
N ASP A 210 -38.79 -25.35 29.73
CA ASP A 210 -40.21 -25.16 29.49
C ASP A 210 -41.07 -26.34 29.98
N ALA A 211 -40.46 -27.43 30.46
CA ALA A 211 -41.19 -28.57 30.98
C ALA A 211 -41.92 -28.22 32.29
N LEU A 212 -43.25 -28.35 32.31
CA LEU A 212 -44.07 -28.22 33.51
C LEU A 212 -44.18 -29.55 34.28
N TYR A 213 -44.05 -30.68 33.60
CA TYR A 213 -44.18 -32.03 34.16
C TYR A 213 -43.01 -32.91 33.72
N CYS A 214 -42.57 -33.79 34.61
CA CYS A 214 -41.57 -34.80 34.30
C CYS A 214 -42.23 -36.01 33.61
N PRO A 215 -41.78 -36.42 32.40
CA PRO A 215 -42.34 -37.56 31.68
C PRO A 215 -42.04 -38.92 32.34
N ASN A 216 -41.04 -38.98 33.21
CA ASN A 216 -40.63 -40.23 33.85
C ASN A 216 -41.31 -40.45 35.21
N CYS A 217 -41.45 -39.41 36.04
CA CYS A 217 -42.11 -39.53 37.35
C CYS A 217 -43.53 -38.94 37.42
N GLY A 218 -44.01 -38.29 36.35
CA GLY A 218 -45.35 -37.69 36.27
C GLY A 218 -45.60 -36.47 37.16
N ARG A 219 -44.60 -36.05 37.96
CA ARG A 219 -44.71 -34.90 38.88
C ARG A 219 -44.48 -33.57 38.17
N ARG A 220 -45.09 -32.53 38.70
CA ARG A 220 -44.84 -31.14 38.29
C ARG A 220 -43.44 -30.69 38.75
N LEU A 221 -42.67 -30.07 37.85
CA LEU A 221 -41.28 -29.63 38.04
C LEU A 221 -41.18 -28.28 38.76
#